data_AF-A0A7S1LBK5-F1
#
_entry.id   AF-A0A7S1LBK5-F1
#
_cell.length_a   1.000
_cell.length_b   1.000
_cell.length_c   1.000
_cell.angle_alpha   90.00
_cell.angle_beta   90.00
_cell.angle_gamma   90.00
#
_symmetry.space_group_name_H-M   'P 1'
#
loop_
_entity.id
_entity.type
_entity.pdbx_description
1 polymer ?
#
loop_
_entity_poly.entity_id
_entity_poly.type
_entity_poly.pdbx_seq_one_letter_code
_entity_poly.pdbx_strand_id
1 'polypeptide(L)'
;GGSRFSGGLPPAPWAAESRADRRAAMGCVQNKNAVSRFQPPLETDSPFMCTEAPDGTTWMQHVQGADISVDPATGFLAGAWAECIALAVRYERSTEWGILPEYSGQKGPVAGVHAVIEAAVEGRADSAKLLEAAGKLEEAAHAAFGEGLPLPGLRTRSERTVGGPTLLRHQGGSQGADIKKAAAAGAPAVAAGAPGDGSHPACEDCLGKAAQGMSETAGGNEAERS
;
A
#
# COMPACT_ATOMS: atom_id res chain seq x y z
N GLY A 1 27.15 -51.84 -57.95
CA GLY A 1 25.87 -51.42 -57.38
C GLY A 1 26.14 -50.65 -56.12
N GLY A 2 25.59 -49.45 -55.98
CA GLY A 2 25.79 -48.60 -54.79
C GLY A 2 24.80 -47.44 -54.81
N SER A 3 23.65 -47.66 -54.17
CA SER A 3 22.52 -46.73 -54.11
C SER A 3 22.80 -45.50 -53.26
N ARG A 4 22.18 -44.40 -53.70
CA ARG A 4 22.14 -43.09 -53.05
C ARG A 4 20.85 -42.90 -52.22
N PHE A 5 20.87 -41.81 -51.44
CA PHE A 5 19.76 -41.04 -50.81
C PHE A 5 19.04 -41.75 -49.65
N SER A 6 18.53 -41.12 -48.60
CA SER A 6 18.68 -39.79 -47.96
C SER A 6 17.72 -39.77 -46.77
N GLY A 7 18.01 -38.96 -45.74
CA GLY A 7 16.95 -38.38 -44.91
C GLY A 7 17.16 -38.47 -43.40
N GLY A 8 17.20 -37.31 -42.75
CA GLY A 8 16.81 -37.18 -41.34
C GLY A 8 17.86 -36.59 -40.39
N LEU A 9 18.03 -35.26 -40.41
CA LEU A 9 18.32 -34.46 -39.20
C LEU A 9 17.28 -33.35 -39.19
N PRO A 10 16.67 -32.96 -38.03
CA PRO A 10 17.40 -32.35 -36.90
C PRO A 10 16.74 -32.64 -35.52
N PRO A 11 17.03 -31.92 -34.40
CA PRO A 11 18.12 -30.98 -34.10
C PRO A 11 18.99 -31.40 -32.89
N ALA A 12 20.16 -30.78 -32.77
CA ALA A 12 21.01 -30.85 -31.60
C ALA A 12 20.52 -29.89 -30.49
N PRO A 13 20.58 -30.26 -29.19
CA PRO A 13 19.98 -29.50 -28.09
C PRO A 13 20.77 -28.25 -27.63
N TRP A 14 21.58 -27.64 -28.50
CA TRP A 14 22.44 -26.51 -28.10
C TRP A 14 22.11 -25.16 -28.74
N ALA A 15 20.98 -25.05 -29.44
CA ALA A 15 20.49 -23.77 -29.97
C ALA A 15 19.13 -23.40 -29.34
N ALA A 16 19.16 -22.83 -28.14
CA ALA A 16 18.15 -21.91 -27.65
C ALA A 16 18.76 -20.96 -26.61
N GLU A 17 18.59 -19.68 -26.89
CA GLU A 17 18.58 -18.55 -25.95
C GLU A 17 19.91 -17.98 -25.40
N SER A 18 20.36 -16.96 -26.12
CA SER A 18 20.55 -15.60 -25.62
C SER A 18 21.57 -15.39 -24.50
N ARG A 19 22.81 -15.23 -24.95
CA ARG A 19 23.83 -14.40 -24.29
C ARG A 19 23.42 -12.92 -24.37
N ALA A 20 22.53 -12.48 -23.48
CA ALA A 20 22.27 -11.06 -23.24
C ALA A 20 21.58 -10.76 -21.89
N ASP A 21 21.75 -11.55 -20.82
CA ASP A 21 21.18 -11.12 -19.52
C ASP A 21 21.88 -11.76 -18.31
N ARG A 22 23.13 -11.36 -18.05
CA ARG A 22 23.84 -11.74 -16.82
C ARG A 22 24.67 -10.60 -16.25
N ARG A 23 24.03 -9.43 -16.08
CA ARG A 23 24.56 -8.33 -15.28
C ARG A 23 23.44 -7.46 -14.69
N ALA A 24 22.63 -8.05 -13.80
CA ALA A 24 21.70 -7.31 -12.94
C ALA A 24 21.72 -7.86 -11.52
N ALA A 25 22.93 -7.96 -10.96
CA ALA A 25 23.12 -8.00 -9.52
C ALA A 25 23.60 -6.62 -9.08
N MET A 26 22.88 -6.06 -8.11
CA MET A 26 23.32 -5.00 -7.20
C MET A 26 23.55 -3.62 -7.79
N GLY A 27 22.47 -2.85 -7.74
CA GLY A 27 22.48 -1.41 -7.86
C GLY A 27 21.07 -0.85 -8.01
N CYS A 28 20.20 -1.03 -7.00
CA CYS A 28 19.22 0.03 -6.74
C CYS A 28 20.04 1.25 -6.32
N VAL A 29 20.58 1.95 -7.31
CA VAL A 29 21.02 3.33 -7.16
C VAL A 29 19.76 4.05 -6.74
N GLN A 30 19.64 4.27 -5.43
CA GLN A 30 18.78 5.30 -4.90
C GLN A 30 19.21 6.57 -5.63
N ASN A 31 18.37 6.98 -6.57
CA ASN A 31 18.56 8.22 -7.26
C ASN A 31 18.32 9.32 -6.22
N LYS A 32 19.39 9.72 -5.53
CA LYS A 32 19.39 10.87 -4.60
C LYS A 32 19.05 12.19 -5.30
N ASN A 33 18.90 12.15 -6.64
CA ASN A 33 18.48 13.26 -7.48
C ASN A 33 17.15 13.00 -8.21
N ALA A 34 16.34 12.03 -7.78
CA ALA A 34 14.91 12.07 -8.09
C ALA A 34 14.34 13.26 -7.31
N VAL A 35 14.51 14.46 -7.88
CA VAL A 35 13.67 15.62 -7.60
C VAL A 35 12.28 15.13 -7.94
N SER A 36 11.62 14.52 -6.95
CA SER A 36 10.21 14.19 -6.99
C SER A 36 9.56 15.51 -7.34
N ARG A 37 9.11 15.63 -8.60
CA ARG A 37 8.43 16.84 -9.03
C ARG A 37 7.19 16.86 -8.16
N PHE A 38 7.21 17.75 -7.17
CA PHE A 38 6.12 17.98 -6.26
C PHE A 38 4.92 18.29 -7.14
N GLN A 39 4.11 17.28 -7.44
CA GLN A 39 2.83 17.53 -8.05
C GLN A 39 2.02 18.16 -6.93
N PRO A 40 1.50 19.39 -7.12
CA PRO A 40 0.57 19.93 -6.16
C PRO A 40 -0.56 18.91 -5.98
N PRO A 41 -1.08 18.73 -4.75
CA PRO A 41 -2.22 17.85 -4.52
C PRO A 41 -3.31 18.21 -5.51
N LEU A 42 -3.86 17.22 -6.20
CA LEU A 42 -5.01 17.46 -7.06
C LEU A 42 -6.17 17.78 -6.11
N GLU A 43 -7.04 18.74 -6.47
CA GLU A 43 -8.24 19.06 -5.67
C GLU A 43 -9.16 17.85 -5.46
N THR A 44 -8.93 16.77 -6.19
CA THR A 44 -9.66 15.50 -6.11
C THR A 44 -9.06 14.51 -5.10
N ASP A 45 -7.94 14.82 -4.46
CA ASP A 45 -7.30 13.93 -3.50
C ASP A 45 -8.13 13.85 -2.21
N SER A 46 -8.31 12.64 -1.69
CA SER A 46 -9.03 12.45 -0.43
C SER A 46 -8.32 13.20 0.71
N PRO A 47 -9.05 13.90 1.60
CA PRO A 47 -8.44 14.62 2.73
C PRO A 47 -7.54 13.74 3.59
N PHE A 48 -7.85 12.44 3.70
CA PHE A 48 -7.02 11.50 4.45
C PHE A 48 -5.61 11.36 3.85
N MET A 49 -5.48 11.39 2.53
CA MET A 49 -4.21 11.25 1.82
C MET A 49 -3.28 12.45 2.03
N CYS A 50 -3.81 13.56 2.53
CA CYS A 50 -3.07 14.75 2.93
C CYS A 50 -2.59 14.71 4.39
N THR A 51 -2.99 13.70 5.18
CA THR A 51 -2.53 13.54 6.56
C THR A 51 -1.10 12.99 6.64
N GLU A 52 -0.45 13.18 7.79
CA GLU A 52 0.93 12.77 8.01
C GLU A 52 1.10 11.24 8.07
N ALA A 53 2.06 10.73 7.31
CA ALA A 53 2.52 9.35 7.29
C ALA A 53 3.66 9.13 8.32
N PRO A 54 4.06 7.88 8.62
CA PRO A 54 5.04 7.60 9.68
C PRO A 54 6.45 8.18 9.47
N ASP A 55 6.76 8.66 8.27
CA ASP A 55 8.04 9.30 7.93
C ASP A 55 7.98 10.83 7.95
N GLY A 56 6.82 11.42 8.32
CA GLY A 56 6.58 12.87 8.35
C GLY A 56 6.19 13.47 6.99
N THR A 57 6.07 12.66 5.93
CA THR A 57 5.50 13.10 4.65
C THR A 57 3.98 12.93 4.64
N THR A 58 3.28 13.37 3.58
CA THR A 58 1.85 13.05 3.45
C THR A 58 1.66 11.60 3.01
N TRP A 59 0.52 10.98 3.33
CA TRP A 59 0.20 9.63 2.85
C TRP A 59 0.32 9.50 1.34
N MET A 60 -0.15 10.49 0.57
CA MET A 60 -0.01 10.50 -0.89
C MET A 60 1.46 10.37 -1.31
N GLN A 61 2.35 11.18 -0.73
CA GLN A 61 3.78 11.13 -1.03
C GLN A 61 4.41 9.80 -0.60
N HIS A 62 4.01 9.29 0.57
CA HIS A 62 4.51 8.04 1.12
C HIS A 62 4.18 6.84 0.23
N VAL A 63 2.97 6.78 -0.33
CA VAL A 63 2.52 5.62 -1.13
C VAL A 63 2.81 5.74 -2.62
N GLN A 64 2.95 6.96 -3.17
CA GLN A 64 3.15 7.17 -4.62
C GLN A 64 4.42 6.49 -5.16
N GLY A 65 5.46 6.36 -4.35
CA GLY A 65 6.70 5.66 -4.71
C GLY A 65 6.74 4.18 -4.34
N ALA A 66 5.69 3.66 -3.69
CA ALA A 66 5.66 2.31 -3.16
C ALA A 66 5.01 1.32 -4.14
N ASP A 67 5.61 0.14 -4.26
CA ASP A 67 5.02 -0.96 -5.02
C ASP A 67 3.70 -1.44 -4.41
N ILE A 68 2.71 -1.72 -5.27
CA ILE A 68 1.43 -2.32 -4.87
C ILE A 68 1.51 -3.80 -5.19
N SER A 69 1.60 -4.62 -4.13
CA SER A 69 1.70 -6.07 -4.22
C SER A 69 0.82 -6.75 -3.15
N VAL A 70 0.50 -8.02 -3.40
CA VAL A 70 -0.24 -8.89 -2.47
C VAL A 70 0.76 -9.77 -1.74
N ASP A 71 0.67 -9.82 -0.40
CA ASP A 71 1.40 -10.79 0.39
C ASP A 71 0.84 -12.20 0.15
N PRO A 72 1.63 -13.16 -0.37
CA PRO A 72 1.14 -14.49 -0.68
C PRO A 72 0.74 -15.30 0.57
N ALA A 73 1.21 -14.95 1.77
CA ALA A 73 0.88 -15.68 2.99
C ALA A 73 -0.52 -15.32 3.51
N THR A 74 -0.90 -14.05 3.41
CA THR A 74 -2.16 -13.52 3.96
C THR A 74 -3.22 -13.29 2.90
N GLY A 75 -2.82 -13.06 1.64
CA GLY A 75 -3.71 -12.64 0.56
C GLY A 75 -4.13 -11.17 0.64
N PHE A 76 -3.54 -10.40 1.54
CA PHE A 76 -3.78 -8.96 1.69
C PHE A 76 -2.79 -8.13 0.88
N LEU A 77 -3.10 -6.84 0.67
CA LEU A 77 -2.07 -5.91 0.23
C LEU A 77 -0.89 -5.88 1.21
N ALA A 78 0.29 -5.60 0.68
CA ALA A 78 1.54 -5.48 1.44
C ALA A 78 2.16 -4.08 1.31
N GLY A 79 3.04 -3.73 2.25
CA GLY A 79 3.84 -2.51 2.18
C GLY A 79 3.09 -1.24 2.57
N ALA A 80 3.52 -0.09 2.02
CA ALA A 80 3.00 1.23 2.38
C ALA A 80 1.49 1.37 2.12
N TRP A 81 0.99 0.74 1.06
CA TRP A 81 -0.44 0.74 0.74
C TRP A 81 -1.27 -0.01 1.78
N ALA A 82 -0.74 -1.12 2.31
CA ALA A 82 -1.40 -1.85 3.39
C ALA A 82 -1.42 -1.04 4.69
N GLU A 83 -0.30 -0.38 5.03
CA GLU A 83 -0.22 0.52 6.18
C GLU A 83 -1.22 1.68 6.06
N CYS A 84 -1.36 2.26 4.85
CA CYS A 84 -2.29 3.34 4.56
C CYS A 84 -3.75 2.94 4.78
N ILE A 85 -4.20 1.81 4.22
CA ILE A 85 -5.58 1.31 4.43
C ILE A 85 -5.83 1.05 5.91
N ALA A 86 -4.92 0.37 6.61
CA ALA A 86 -5.10 0.04 8.02
C ALA A 86 -5.23 1.31 8.88
N LEU A 87 -4.45 2.37 8.60
CA LEU A 87 -4.56 3.64 9.31
C LEU A 87 -5.78 4.46 8.90
N ALA A 88 -6.23 4.38 7.65
CA ALA A 88 -7.50 4.96 7.23
C ALA A 88 -8.68 4.35 7.99
N VAL A 89 -8.70 3.01 8.14
CA VAL A 89 -9.71 2.30 8.95
C VAL A 89 -9.64 2.76 10.41
N ARG A 90 -8.44 2.85 10.98
CA ARG A 90 -8.27 3.35 12.35
C ARG A 90 -8.84 4.77 12.49
N TYR A 91 -8.49 5.67 11.57
CA TYR A 91 -8.97 7.05 11.58
C TYR A 91 -10.49 7.12 11.45
N GLU A 92 -11.07 6.36 10.53
CA GLU A 92 -12.52 6.27 10.33
C GLU A 92 -13.26 5.84 11.61
N ARG A 93 -12.64 4.96 12.40
CA ARG A 93 -13.23 4.41 13.63
C ARG A 93 -12.96 5.25 14.88
N SER A 94 -11.86 6.01 14.91
CA SER A 94 -11.48 6.84 16.05
C SER A 94 -11.93 8.29 15.94
N THR A 95 -12.27 8.74 14.73
CA THR A 95 -12.58 10.15 14.44
C THR A 95 -13.99 10.24 13.87
N GLU A 96 -14.77 11.22 14.32
CA GLU A 96 -16.08 11.52 13.76
C GLU A 96 -15.93 12.31 12.44
N TRP A 97 -15.38 11.67 11.41
CA TRP A 97 -15.06 12.34 10.15
C TRP A 97 -16.31 12.87 9.42
N GLY A 98 -17.49 12.33 9.69
CA GLY A 98 -18.74 12.76 9.06
C GLY A 98 -19.18 14.19 9.40
N ILE A 99 -18.65 14.76 10.49
CA ILE A 99 -18.89 16.17 10.85
C ILE A 99 -17.84 17.12 10.30
N LEU A 100 -16.75 16.59 9.72
CA LEU A 100 -15.66 17.38 9.19
C LEU A 100 -16.01 17.91 7.80
N PRO A 101 -15.94 19.22 7.55
CA PRO A 101 -16.37 19.82 6.28
C PRO A 101 -15.56 19.31 5.07
N GLU A 102 -14.29 18.96 5.26
CA GLU A 102 -13.43 18.42 4.21
C GLU A 102 -13.88 17.04 3.68
N TYR A 103 -14.63 16.27 4.47
CA TYR A 103 -15.22 15.00 4.05
C TYR A 103 -16.67 15.14 3.57
N SER A 104 -17.22 16.37 3.54
CA SER A 104 -18.60 16.59 3.11
C SER A 104 -18.80 16.11 1.66
N GLY A 105 -19.78 15.23 1.47
CA GLY A 105 -20.07 14.63 0.16
C GLY A 105 -19.16 13.46 -0.26
N GLN A 106 -18.21 13.03 0.60
CA GLN A 106 -17.35 11.88 0.32
C GLN A 106 -17.84 10.62 1.05
N LYS A 107 -17.37 9.44 0.60
CA LYS A 107 -17.68 8.13 1.20
C LYS A 107 -16.83 7.79 2.44
N GLY A 108 -16.05 8.75 2.92
CA GLY A 108 -15.16 8.59 4.08
C GLY A 108 -13.68 8.37 3.73
N PRO A 109 -12.81 8.29 4.75
CA PRO A 109 -11.36 8.16 4.61
C PRO A 109 -10.94 6.91 3.81
N VAL A 110 -11.49 5.73 4.13
CA VAL A 110 -11.08 4.46 3.52
C VAL A 110 -11.45 4.43 2.04
N ALA A 111 -12.66 4.88 1.70
CA ALA A 111 -13.11 4.99 0.31
C ALA A 111 -12.21 5.93 -0.51
N GLY A 112 -11.69 7.00 0.10
CA GLY A 112 -10.71 7.87 -0.51
C GLY A 112 -9.39 7.16 -0.86
N VAL A 113 -8.87 6.33 0.05
CA VAL A 113 -7.68 5.51 -0.22
C VAL A 113 -7.94 4.51 -1.36
N HIS A 114 -9.11 3.87 -1.38
CA HIS A 114 -9.48 2.94 -2.46
C HIS A 114 -9.53 3.62 -3.82
N ALA A 115 -10.07 4.83 -3.92
CA ALA A 115 -10.08 5.58 -5.17
C ALA A 115 -8.66 5.88 -5.68
N VAL A 116 -7.72 6.19 -4.79
CA VAL A 116 -6.32 6.40 -5.18
C VAL A 116 -5.66 5.09 -5.61
N ILE A 117 -5.94 3.96 -4.94
CA ILE A 117 -5.44 2.65 -5.37
C ILE A 117 -5.98 2.29 -6.76
N GLU A 118 -7.28 2.49 -6.99
CA GLU A 118 -7.93 2.24 -8.28
C GLU A 118 -7.24 3.02 -9.41
N ALA A 119 -6.99 4.31 -9.20
CA ALA A 119 -6.23 5.13 -10.14
C ALA A 119 -4.78 4.64 -10.31
N ALA A 120 -4.11 4.24 -9.22
CA ALA A 120 -2.71 3.78 -9.25
C ALA A 120 -2.53 2.42 -9.95
N VAL A 121 -3.57 1.58 -10.00
CA VAL A 121 -3.53 0.27 -10.68
C VAL A 121 -4.19 0.28 -12.06
N GLU A 122 -4.67 1.43 -12.52
CA GLU A 122 -5.32 1.54 -13.83
C GLU A 122 -4.41 1.03 -14.95
N GLY A 123 -4.95 0.18 -15.84
CA GLY A 123 -4.22 -0.42 -16.95
C GLY A 123 -3.29 -1.59 -16.57
N ARG A 124 -3.12 -1.92 -15.29
CA ARG A 124 -2.40 -3.14 -14.87
C ARG A 124 -3.21 -4.39 -15.16
N ALA A 125 -2.53 -5.45 -15.62
CA ALA A 125 -3.16 -6.76 -15.88
C ALA A 125 -3.67 -7.46 -14.60
N ASP A 126 -3.09 -7.12 -13.45
CA ASP A 126 -3.43 -7.67 -12.13
C ASP A 126 -4.29 -6.73 -11.27
N SER A 127 -4.80 -5.64 -11.83
CA SER A 127 -5.58 -4.61 -11.11
C SER A 127 -6.74 -5.16 -10.28
N ALA A 128 -7.56 -6.05 -10.86
CA ALA A 128 -8.68 -6.68 -10.17
C ALA A 128 -8.25 -7.45 -8.92
N LYS A 129 -7.12 -8.17 -8.99
CA LYS A 129 -6.57 -8.92 -7.85
C LYS A 129 -6.09 -7.99 -6.74
N LEU A 130 -5.48 -6.86 -7.11
CA LEU A 130 -4.99 -5.87 -6.14
C LEU A 130 -6.15 -5.18 -5.42
N LEU A 131 -7.20 -4.82 -6.16
CA LEU A 131 -8.41 -4.21 -5.59
C LEU A 131 -9.17 -5.20 -4.69
N GLU A 132 -9.24 -6.48 -5.07
CA GLU A 132 -9.78 -7.53 -4.19
C GLU A 132 -8.96 -7.67 -2.90
N ALA A 133 -7.64 -7.66 -3.00
CA ALA A 133 -6.75 -7.72 -1.83
C ALA A 133 -6.88 -6.48 -0.93
N ALA A 134 -7.14 -5.30 -1.49
CA ALA A 134 -7.41 -4.07 -0.75
C ALA A 134 -8.70 -4.21 0.06
N GLY A 135 -9.81 -4.65 -0.56
CA GLY A 135 -11.09 -4.86 0.13
C GLY A 135 -11.01 -5.92 1.24
N LYS A 136 -10.29 -7.01 1.02
CA LYS A 136 -10.05 -8.02 2.08
C LYS A 136 -9.27 -7.45 3.26
N LEU A 137 -8.29 -6.60 2.99
CA LEU A 137 -7.50 -5.95 4.03
C LEU A 137 -8.35 -4.95 4.84
N GLU A 138 -9.16 -4.14 4.17
CA GLU A 138 -10.13 -3.23 4.81
C GLU A 138 -11.06 -4.00 5.75
N GLU A 139 -11.72 -5.06 5.26
CA GLU A 139 -12.63 -5.89 6.06
C GLU A 139 -11.92 -6.49 7.30
N ALA A 140 -10.73 -7.06 7.09
CA ALA A 140 -9.93 -7.63 8.17
C ALA A 140 -9.47 -6.56 9.19
N ALA A 141 -9.16 -5.35 8.74
CA ALA A 141 -8.78 -4.24 9.61
C ALA A 141 -9.97 -3.74 10.44
N HIS A 142 -11.17 -3.64 9.86
CA HIS A 142 -12.38 -3.31 10.62
C HIS A 142 -12.68 -4.34 11.72
N ALA A 143 -12.58 -5.63 11.39
CA ALA A 143 -12.76 -6.72 12.35
C ALA A 143 -11.71 -6.64 13.47
N ALA A 144 -10.42 -6.53 13.13
CA ALA A 144 -9.34 -6.42 14.10
C ALA A 144 -9.50 -5.20 15.02
N PHE A 145 -9.88 -4.03 14.48
CA PHE A 145 -10.13 -2.84 15.30
C PHE A 145 -11.29 -3.06 16.28
N GLY A 146 -12.40 -3.67 15.83
CA GLY A 146 -13.57 -3.95 16.67
C GLY A 146 -13.27 -4.90 17.83
N GLU A 147 -12.33 -5.83 17.63
CA GLU A 147 -11.88 -6.78 18.65
C GLU A 147 -10.72 -6.27 19.51
N GLY A 148 -10.18 -5.08 19.22
CA GLY A 148 -9.00 -4.55 19.90
C GLY A 148 -7.70 -5.31 19.58
N LEU A 149 -7.65 -5.99 18.44
CA LEU A 149 -6.48 -6.70 17.94
C LEU A 149 -5.55 -5.77 17.15
N PRO A 150 -4.27 -6.14 16.98
CA PRO A 150 -3.37 -5.45 16.06
C PRO A 150 -3.94 -5.42 14.64
N LEU A 151 -3.87 -4.27 13.97
CA LEU A 151 -4.37 -4.12 12.61
C LEU A 151 -3.46 -4.87 11.62
N PRO A 152 -4.03 -5.62 10.66
CA PRO A 152 -3.27 -6.24 9.60
C PRO A 152 -2.58 -5.16 8.75
N GLY A 153 -1.40 -5.49 8.20
CA GLY A 153 -0.64 -4.56 7.36
C GLY A 153 0.21 -3.54 8.13
N LEU A 154 -0.10 -3.23 9.39
CA LEU A 154 0.76 -2.39 10.22
C LEU A 154 1.97 -3.15 10.72
N ARG A 155 3.14 -2.82 10.15
CA ARG A 155 4.41 -3.28 10.68
C ARG A 155 4.63 -2.64 12.04
N THR A 156 4.82 -3.46 13.06
CA THR A 156 5.23 -2.92 14.36
C THR A 156 6.62 -2.30 14.20
N ARG A 157 6.86 -1.11 14.77
CA ARG A 157 8.14 -0.39 14.61
C ARG A 157 9.35 -1.27 14.96
N SER A 158 9.17 -2.21 15.87
CA SER A 158 10.16 -3.22 16.28
C SER A 158 10.66 -4.10 15.12
N GLU A 159 9.83 -4.37 14.12
CA GLU A 159 10.20 -5.19 12.96
C GLU A 159 10.99 -4.40 11.92
N ARG A 160 10.90 -3.06 11.93
CA ARG A 160 11.56 -2.19 10.94
C ARG A 160 13.07 -2.06 11.16
N THR A 161 13.59 -2.44 12.33
CA THR A 161 15.00 -2.22 12.72
C THR A 161 15.92 -3.45 12.49
N VAL A 162 15.40 -4.64 12.17
CA VAL A 162 16.21 -5.88 12.13
C VAL A 162 16.60 -6.31 10.70
N GLY A 163 16.70 -5.34 9.78
CA GLY A 163 17.13 -5.55 8.40
C GLY A 163 18.50 -4.95 8.08
N GLY A 164 19.30 -4.55 9.08
CA GLY A 164 20.71 -4.24 8.84
C GLY A 164 21.39 -5.45 8.21
N PRO A 165 22.30 -5.27 7.22
CA PRO A 165 22.99 -6.38 6.61
C PRO A 165 23.64 -7.18 7.74
N THR A 166 23.10 -8.36 8.01
CA THR A 166 23.78 -9.38 8.78
C THR A 166 25.03 -9.69 7.97
N LEU A 167 26.07 -8.91 8.20
CA LEU A 167 27.43 -9.26 7.84
C LEU A 167 27.60 -10.63 8.43
N LEU A 168 27.63 -11.60 7.54
CA LEU A 168 27.78 -13.02 7.80
C LEU A 168 29.11 -13.18 8.54
N ARG A 169 29.09 -12.98 9.85
CA ARG A 169 30.23 -13.23 10.71
C ARG A 169 30.37 -14.74 10.70
N HIS A 170 31.26 -15.18 9.83
CA HIS A 170 31.74 -16.54 9.73
C HIS A 170 32.37 -16.90 11.10
N GLN A 171 31.54 -17.39 12.02
CA GLN A 171 32.01 -18.10 13.21
C GLN A 171 32.18 -19.56 12.83
N GLY A 172 33.43 -19.91 12.53
CA GLY A 172 33.88 -21.29 12.67
C GLY A 172 33.97 -21.66 14.15
N GLY A 173 33.53 -22.87 14.49
CA GLY A 173 33.64 -23.47 15.82
C GLY A 173 32.35 -24.19 16.20
N SER A 174 32.21 -25.48 15.90
CA SER A 174 32.62 -26.62 16.75
C SER A 174 31.55 -27.01 17.79
N GLN A 175 30.84 -28.10 17.47
CA GLN A 175 30.24 -29.15 18.32
C GLN A 175 29.87 -28.89 19.79
N GLY A 176 28.66 -29.32 20.17
CA GLY A 176 28.34 -29.70 21.55
C GLY A 176 26.87 -29.95 21.83
N ALA A 177 26.47 -31.22 21.71
CA ALA A 177 25.44 -32.00 22.43
C ALA A 177 24.25 -31.31 23.17
N ASP A 178 23.07 -31.93 22.97
CA ASP A 178 21.97 -32.22 23.91
C ASP A 178 21.53 -31.15 24.90
N ILE A 179 20.23 -30.75 24.95
CA ILE A 179 19.27 -31.04 26.05
C ILE A 179 17.79 -30.73 25.66
N LYS A 180 16.93 -31.74 25.85
CA LYS A 180 15.51 -31.82 26.30
C LYS A 180 14.57 -30.58 26.33
N LYS A 181 13.42 -30.75 25.65
CA LYS A 181 12.00 -30.73 26.12
C LYS A 181 11.63 -29.92 27.39
N ALA A 182 10.81 -28.87 27.22
CA ALA A 182 9.72 -28.39 28.10
C ALA A 182 8.92 -27.33 27.32
N ALA A 183 7.61 -27.47 27.07
CA ALA A 183 6.42 -27.30 27.93
C ALA A 183 5.91 -25.85 28.04
N ALA A 184 4.59 -25.73 28.00
CA ALA A 184 3.74 -24.54 27.85
C ALA A 184 3.74 -23.55 29.02
N ALA A 185 3.43 -22.28 28.72
CA ALA A 185 2.58 -21.32 29.46
C ALA A 185 2.66 -19.96 28.73
N GLY A 186 1.59 -19.33 28.30
CA GLY A 186 0.71 -18.52 29.17
C GLY A 186 1.12 -17.03 29.06
N ALA A 187 0.52 -16.29 28.12
CA ALA A 187 0.74 -14.85 27.98
C ALA A 187 -0.33 -14.06 28.77
N PRO A 188 0.04 -13.05 29.59
CA PRO A 188 -0.91 -12.19 30.27
C PRO A 188 -1.42 -11.07 29.36
N ALA A 189 -2.71 -10.77 29.50
CA ALA A 189 -3.37 -9.60 28.92
C ALA A 189 -2.73 -8.31 29.45
N VAL A 190 -2.32 -7.43 28.53
CA VAL A 190 -1.80 -6.10 28.83
C VAL A 190 -2.91 -5.06 28.68
N ALA A 191 -3.02 -4.21 29.70
CA ALA A 191 -4.04 -3.19 29.86
C ALA A 191 -3.96 -2.10 28.78
N ALA A 192 -5.13 -1.70 28.28
CA ALA A 192 -5.32 -0.54 27.41
C ALA A 192 -4.95 0.76 28.16
N GLY A 193 -3.93 1.45 27.67
CA GLY A 193 -3.59 2.82 28.07
C GLY A 193 -4.40 3.82 27.25
N ALA A 194 -4.98 4.81 27.94
CA ALA A 194 -5.76 5.90 27.35
C ALA A 194 -4.93 6.78 26.39
N PRO A 195 -5.54 7.36 25.34
CA PRO A 195 -4.85 8.29 24.44
C PRO A 195 -4.57 9.62 25.14
N GLY A 196 -3.33 10.08 25.02
CA GLY A 196 -2.94 11.44 25.38
C GLY A 196 -3.48 12.44 24.36
N ASP A 197 -3.97 13.56 24.88
CA ASP A 197 -4.49 14.71 24.16
C ASP A 197 -3.38 15.36 23.33
N GLY A 198 -3.35 15.03 22.03
CA GLY A 198 -2.39 15.55 21.06
C GLY A 198 -3.02 16.65 20.24
N SER A 199 -3.21 17.82 20.85
CA SER A 199 -3.51 19.04 20.10
C SER A 199 -2.30 19.40 19.21
N HIS A 200 -2.43 19.18 17.90
CA HIS A 200 -1.50 19.67 16.87
C HIS A 200 -2.21 20.74 16.02
N PRO A 201 -1.51 21.79 15.58
CA PRO A 201 -2.10 22.88 14.82
C PRO A 201 -2.50 22.39 13.43
N ALA A 202 -3.76 22.62 13.06
CA ALA A 202 -4.25 22.45 11.70
C ALA A 202 -3.42 23.30 10.73
N CYS A 203 -3.03 22.71 9.61
CA CYS A 203 -2.50 23.40 8.45
C CYS A 203 -3.58 24.34 7.88
N GLU A 204 -3.55 25.61 8.29
CA GLU A 204 -4.53 26.63 7.85
C GLU A 204 -4.33 27.14 6.41
N ASP A 205 -3.41 26.56 5.62
CA ASP A 205 -3.07 27.11 4.29
C ASP A 205 -3.74 26.42 3.08
N CYS A 206 -4.70 25.51 3.27
CA CYS A 206 -5.38 24.83 2.14
C CYS A 206 -6.84 25.23 1.86
N LEU A 207 -7.45 26.13 2.65
CA LEU A 207 -8.87 26.52 2.45
C LEU A 207 -9.00 27.92 1.86
N GLY A 208 -8.73 28.05 0.57
CA GLY A 208 -8.76 29.33 -0.12
C GLY A 208 -9.24 29.28 -1.56
N LYS A 209 -10.49 28.83 -1.80
CA LYS A 209 -11.45 29.31 -2.84
C LYS A 209 -12.39 28.20 -3.34
N ALA A 210 -13.57 28.09 -2.75
CA ALA A 210 -14.72 27.44 -3.39
C ALA A 210 -16.01 28.17 -3.02
N ALA A 211 -16.14 29.44 -3.44
CA ALA A 211 -17.39 30.17 -3.33
C ALA A 211 -17.48 31.24 -4.42
N GLN A 212 -17.84 30.83 -5.64
CA GLN A 212 -18.53 31.68 -6.63
C GLN A 212 -18.91 30.84 -7.86
N GLY A 213 -20.20 30.66 -8.10
CA GLY A 213 -20.69 30.25 -9.41
C GLY A 213 -21.83 29.22 -9.46
N MET A 214 -22.90 29.38 -8.69
CA MET A 214 -24.18 28.72 -9.03
C MET A 214 -25.34 29.71 -8.86
N SER A 215 -25.64 30.43 -9.93
CA SER A 215 -26.93 31.09 -10.15
C SER A 215 -27.11 31.19 -11.64
N GLU A 216 -27.92 30.30 -12.22
CA GLU A 216 -28.89 30.60 -13.30
C GLU A 216 -29.52 29.29 -13.79
N THR A 217 -30.72 29.02 -13.29
CA THR A 217 -31.71 28.13 -13.92
C THR A 217 -32.98 28.92 -14.07
N ALA A 218 -33.33 29.33 -15.30
CA ALA A 218 -34.71 29.58 -15.72
C ALA A 218 -34.78 29.81 -17.24
N GLY A 219 -35.74 29.14 -17.89
CA GLY A 219 -36.09 29.28 -19.32
C GLY A 219 -36.03 27.91 -20.00
N GLY A 220 -37.11 27.12 -20.06
CA GLY A 220 -38.44 27.49 -20.50
C GLY A 220 -38.55 27.19 -21.99
N ASN A 221 -39.10 26.03 -22.36
CA ASN A 221 -39.64 25.79 -23.70
C ASN A 221 -40.68 24.67 -23.64
N GLU A 222 -41.92 25.08 -23.48
CA GLU A 222 -43.11 24.30 -23.76
C GLU A 222 -43.53 24.66 -25.19
N ALA A 223 -43.40 23.72 -26.12
CA ALA A 223 -43.83 23.89 -27.51
C ALA A 223 -44.65 22.66 -27.93
N GLU A 224 -45.96 22.78 -27.68
CA GLU A 224 -47.04 22.61 -28.64
C GLU A 224 -46.81 21.63 -29.81
N ARG A 225 -47.52 20.49 -29.78
CA ARG A 225 -47.96 19.76 -30.98
C ARG A 225 -49.38 19.27 -30.79
N SER A 226 -50.30 19.96 -31.45
CA SER A 226 -51.52 19.37 -32.03
C SER A 226 -51.27 19.05 -33.50
#